data_AF-A0A9K3CV24-F1
#
_entry.id   AF-A0A9K3CV24-F1
#
_cell.length_a   1.000
_cell.length_b   1.000
_cell.length_c   1.000
_cell.angle_alpha   90.00
_cell.angle_beta   90.00
_cell.angle_gamma   90.00
#
_symmetry.space_group_name_H-M   'P 1'
#
loop_
_entity.id
_entity.type
_entity.pdbx_description
1 polymer ?
#
loop_
_entity_poly.entity_id
_entity_poly.type
_entity_poly.pdbx_seq_one_letter_code
_entity_poly.pdbx_strand_id
1 'polypeptide(L)'
;MSHDDHGLEEESEDLASQYPIPREEEYDMQYQEEPIHGLSLDGSGSRLVTGTRQGALGWWTFGGMKSGICRPSTTALMMEGESMLRKVIQNPRGGTCLAVPHDAQPQV
;
A
#
# COMPACT_ATOMS: atom_id res chain seq x y z
N MET A 1 -23.43 -53.67 14.15
CA MET A 1 -22.07 -53.10 14.03
C MET A 1 -22.25 -51.74 13.37
N SER A 2 -22.42 -50.70 14.19
CA SER A 2 -22.60 -49.32 13.76
C SER A 2 -21.26 -48.79 13.23
N HIS A 3 -21.29 -48.15 12.06
CA HIS A 3 -20.16 -47.40 11.52
C HIS A 3 -20.11 -46.05 12.24
N ASP A 4 -19.03 -45.79 12.96
CA ASP A 4 -18.72 -44.47 13.49
C ASP A 4 -18.08 -43.65 12.36
N ASP A 5 -18.90 -42.82 11.73
CA ASP A 5 -18.50 -41.81 10.76
C ASP A 5 -18.03 -40.58 11.55
N HIS A 6 -16.73 -40.52 11.84
CA HIS A 6 -16.09 -39.33 12.39
C HIS A 6 -15.98 -38.28 11.28
N GLY A 7 -17.05 -37.52 11.10
CA GLY A 7 -17.04 -36.28 10.32
C GLY A 7 -15.97 -35.35 10.87
N LEU A 8 -14.90 -35.17 10.10
CA LEU A 8 -13.95 -34.10 10.31
C LEU A 8 -14.68 -32.80 9.96
N GLU A 9 -15.26 -32.15 10.97
CA GLU A 9 -15.74 -30.78 10.86
C GLU A 9 -14.51 -29.91 10.57
N GLU A 10 -14.35 -29.51 9.31
CA GLU A 10 -13.38 -28.50 8.92
C GLU A 10 -13.78 -27.19 9.62
N GLU A 11 -13.07 -26.87 10.71
CA GLU A 11 -13.07 -25.53 11.33
C GLU A 11 -12.51 -24.53 10.30
N SER A 12 -13.34 -24.11 9.36
CA SER A 12 -13.08 -22.94 8.54
C SER A 12 -13.27 -21.72 9.44
N GLU A 13 -12.27 -21.43 10.26
CA GLU A 13 -12.20 -20.15 10.96
C GLU A 13 -12.28 -19.05 9.90
N ASP A 14 -13.39 -18.31 9.92
CA ASP A 14 -13.65 -17.18 9.03
C ASP A 14 -12.48 -16.19 9.12
N LEU A 15 -11.53 -16.24 8.19
CA LEU A 15 -10.37 -15.33 8.13
C LEU A 15 -10.81 -13.85 8.11
N ALA A 16 -12.04 -13.58 7.64
CA ALA A 16 -12.68 -12.27 7.67
C ALA A 16 -12.93 -11.74 9.09
N SER A 17 -13.04 -12.61 10.09
CA SER A 17 -13.17 -12.24 11.51
C SER A 17 -11.82 -11.85 12.15
N GLN A 18 -10.71 -12.42 11.66
CA GLN A 18 -9.35 -12.09 12.12
C GLN A 18 -8.84 -10.77 11.53
N TYR A 19 -9.33 -10.36 10.35
CA TYR A 19 -8.97 -9.11 9.69
C TYR A 19 -10.25 -8.33 9.31
N PRO A 20 -10.91 -7.67 10.28
CA PRO A 20 -12.12 -6.91 10.00
C PRO A 20 -11.81 -5.84 8.94
N ILE A 21 -12.53 -5.87 7.83
CA ILE A 21 -12.51 -4.79 6.84
C ILE A 21 -12.88 -3.49 7.57
N PRO A 22 -12.03 -2.44 7.58
CA PRO A 22 -12.33 -1.18 8.26
C PRO A 22 -13.65 -0.60 7.72
N ARG A 23 -14.58 -0.24 8.62
CA ARG A 23 -15.93 0.22 8.23
C ARG A 23 -16.16 1.73 8.39
N GLU A 24 -15.31 2.45 9.12
CA GLU A 24 -15.72 3.73 9.70
C GLU A 24 -14.80 4.92 9.44
N GLU A 25 -13.62 4.74 8.83
CA GLU A 25 -12.74 5.86 8.48
C GLU A 25 -12.22 5.76 7.04
N GLU A 26 -12.73 6.63 6.16
CA GLU A 26 -12.28 6.81 4.79
C GLU A 26 -11.56 8.17 4.65
N TYR A 27 -10.42 8.18 3.96
CA TYR A 27 -9.62 9.38 3.73
C TYR A 27 -9.39 9.55 2.22
N ASP A 28 -10.02 10.58 1.65
CA ASP A 28 -9.72 11.03 0.29
C ASP A 28 -8.46 11.90 0.31
N MET A 29 -7.42 11.43 -0.36
CA MET A 29 -6.10 12.06 -0.39
C MET A 29 -5.71 12.40 -1.82
N GLN A 30 -5.37 13.67 -2.06
CA GLN A 30 -4.92 14.14 -3.37
C GLN A 30 -3.64 14.96 -3.23
N TYR A 31 -2.69 14.73 -4.13
CA TYR A 31 -1.46 15.53 -4.26
C TYR A 31 -1.13 15.93 -5.70
N GLN A 32 -1.83 15.33 -6.68
CA GLN A 32 -1.70 15.58 -8.11
C GLN A 32 -3.06 15.35 -8.79
N GLU A 33 -3.22 15.85 -10.01
CA GLU A 33 -4.41 15.58 -10.83
C GLU A 33 -4.27 14.28 -11.63
N GLU A 34 -3.04 13.83 -11.86
CA GLU A 34 -2.73 12.63 -12.61
C GLU A 34 -3.15 11.34 -11.88
N PRO A 35 -3.59 10.32 -12.62
CA PRO A 35 -3.88 9.01 -12.05
C PRO A 35 -2.68 8.39 -11.32
N ILE A 36 -2.97 7.76 -10.18
CA ILE A 36 -2.00 6.95 -9.46
C ILE A 36 -1.82 5.61 -10.18
N HIS A 37 -0.57 5.27 -10.48
CA HIS A 37 -0.19 4.03 -11.18
C HIS A 37 0.47 2.99 -10.28
N GLY A 38 1.00 3.42 -9.13
CA GLY A 38 1.62 2.52 -8.18
C GLY A 38 1.43 2.99 -6.75
N LEU A 39 1.32 2.05 -5.83
CA LEU A 39 1.25 2.31 -4.40
C LEU A 39 2.03 1.24 -3.63
N SER A 40 2.61 1.62 -2.50
CA SER A 40 3.29 0.72 -1.57
C SER A 40 3.11 1.22 -0.14
N LEU A 41 2.78 0.30 0.76
CA LEU A 41 2.81 0.51 2.21
C LEU A 41 4.11 -0.04 2.79
N ASP A 42 4.54 0.53 3.92
CA ASP A 42 5.68 0.01 4.66
C ASP A 42 5.23 -1.11 5.60
N GLY A 43 6.19 -1.83 6.17
CA GLY A 43 5.90 -2.99 7.04
C GLY A 43 5.10 -2.64 8.30
N SER A 44 5.04 -1.36 8.70
CA SER A 44 4.23 -0.89 9.83
C SER A 44 2.86 -0.34 9.42
N GLY A 45 2.59 -0.21 8.12
CA GLY A 45 1.38 0.42 7.59
C GLY A 45 1.26 1.92 7.91
N SER A 46 2.33 2.55 8.40
CA SER A 46 2.31 3.95 8.84
C SER A 46 2.76 4.91 7.75
N ARG A 47 3.32 4.38 6.66
CA ARG A 47 3.73 5.18 5.49
C ARG A 47 3.21 4.54 4.23
N LEU A 48 2.67 5.39 3.36
CA LEU A 48 2.26 5.04 2.02
C LEU A 48 3.11 5.86 1.05
N VAL A 49 3.57 5.22 -0.02
CA VAL A 49 4.16 5.91 -1.18
C VAL A 49 3.29 5.62 -2.39
N THR A 50 2.89 6.68 -3.08
CA THR A 50 2.16 6.62 -4.34
C THR A 50 3.05 7.12 -5.47
N GLY A 51 2.84 6.62 -6.68
CA GLY A 51 3.56 7.06 -7.88
C GLY A 51 2.59 7.28 -9.05
N THR A 52 2.80 8.37 -9.80
CA THR A 52 2.07 8.65 -11.05
C THR A 52 2.88 8.21 -12.27
N ARG A 53 2.20 8.21 -13.43
CA ARG A 53 2.82 7.96 -14.73
C ARG A 53 3.79 9.06 -15.17
N GLN A 54 3.85 10.20 -14.51
CA GLN A 54 4.81 11.27 -14.87
C GLN A 54 6.01 11.33 -13.92
N GLY A 55 6.18 10.31 -13.06
CA GLY A 55 7.30 10.28 -12.12
C GLY A 55 7.05 11.09 -10.84
N ALA A 56 5.81 11.55 -10.60
CA ALA A 56 5.45 12.19 -9.35
C ALA A 56 5.27 11.16 -8.24
N LEU A 57 6.06 11.28 -7.17
CA LEU A 57 5.95 10.47 -5.97
C LEU A 57 5.25 11.24 -4.86
N GLY A 58 4.24 10.62 -4.25
CA GLY A 58 3.56 11.15 -3.06
C GLY A 58 3.99 10.35 -1.83
N TRP A 59 4.54 11.02 -0.82
CA TRP A 59 4.97 10.41 0.44
C TRP A 59 4.00 10.75 1.55
N TRP A 60 3.25 9.76 2.02
CA TRP A 60 2.21 9.90 3.01
C TRP A 60 2.65 9.33 4.35
N THR A 61 2.35 10.04 5.43
CA THR A 61 2.56 9.55 6.80
C THR A 61 1.23 9.52 7.54
N PHE A 62 0.90 8.36 8.10
CA PHE A 62 -0.22 8.16 9.00
C PHE A 62 0.33 8.16 10.43
N GLY A 63 0.20 9.31 11.11
CA GLY A 63 0.74 9.54 12.45
C GLY A 63 0.01 8.80 13.55
N GLY A 64 -0.04 7.46 13.50
CA GLY A 64 -0.81 6.62 14.41
C GLY A 64 -2.30 6.91 14.30
N MET A 65 -3.08 5.97 13.76
CA MET A 65 -4.54 6.11 13.59
C MET A 65 -5.29 6.00 14.93
N LYS A 66 -4.88 6.76 15.95
CA LYS A 66 -5.61 6.94 17.20
C LYS A 66 -6.42 8.22 17.10
N SER A 67 -7.70 8.05 16.79
CA SER A 67 -8.82 8.99 16.95
C SER A 67 -8.64 10.39 16.33
N GLY A 68 -9.32 10.61 15.20
CA GLY A 68 -9.93 11.90 14.82
C GLY A 68 -9.02 13.06 14.39
N ILE A 69 -7.70 12.96 14.55
CA ILE A 69 -6.75 14.02 14.16
C ILE A 69 -5.53 13.41 13.45
N CYS A 70 -5.73 12.36 12.65
CA CYS A 70 -4.68 11.88 11.76
C CYS A 70 -4.89 12.52 10.39
N ARG A 71 -4.25 13.67 10.14
CA ARG A 71 -4.22 14.24 8.79
C ARG A 71 -3.04 13.64 8.03
N PRO A 72 -3.27 12.87 6.97
CA PRO A 72 -2.19 12.41 6.12
C PRO A 72 -1.45 13.63 5.56
N SER A 73 -0.16 13.73 5.83
CA SER A 73 0.71 14.77 5.26
C SER A 73 1.40 14.21 4.03
N THR A 74 1.45 14.97 2.94
CA THR A 74 2.13 14.57 1.69
C THR A 74 3.39 15.39 1.44
N THR A 75 4.43 14.73 0.95
CA THR A 75 5.53 15.39 0.24
C THR A 75 5.55 14.88 -1.19
N ALA A 76 5.40 15.79 -2.15
CA ALA A 76 5.49 15.48 -3.57
C ALA A 76 6.93 15.64 -4.06
N LEU A 77 7.45 14.63 -4.75
CA LEU A 77 8.76 14.66 -5.39
C LEU A 77 8.61 14.29 -6.86
N MET A 78 9.19 15.10 -7.76
CA MET A 78 9.29 14.75 -9.17
C MET A 78 10.62 14.07 -9.42
N MET A 79 10.60 12.89 -10.03
CA MET A 79 11.84 12.25 -10.46
C MET A 79 12.44 12.98 -11.66
N GLU A 80 13.75 13.15 -11.67
CA GLU A 80 14.47 13.67 -12.83
C GLU A 80 14.32 12.68 -14.01
N GLY A 81 13.94 13.20 -15.19
CA GLY A 81 13.90 12.44 -16.43
C GLY A 81 12.52 12.12 -17.01
N GLU A 82 11.41 12.60 -16.44
CA GLU A 82 10.02 12.46 -16.96
C GLU A 82 9.59 11.02 -17.34
N SER A 83 10.32 9.99 -16.90
CA SER A 83 10.00 8.61 -17.25
C SER A 83 8.86 8.07 -16.40
N MET A 84 7.91 7.42 -17.08
CA MET A 84 6.75 6.80 -16.45
C MET A 84 7.13 5.78 -15.41
N LEU A 85 6.56 5.85 -14.21
CA LEU A 85 6.74 4.80 -13.22
C LEU A 85 5.81 3.62 -13.49
N ARG A 86 6.40 2.43 -13.56
CA ARG A 86 5.66 1.16 -13.66
C ARG A 86 5.34 0.57 -12.30
N LYS A 87 6.21 0.84 -11.31
CA LYS A 87 6.11 0.25 -9.97
C LYS A 87 6.86 1.09 -8.95
N VAL A 88 6.33 1.13 -7.74
CA VAL A 88 7.02 1.65 -6.56
C VAL A 88 6.99 0.57 -5.49
N ILE A 89 8.11 0.35 -4.82
CA ILE A 89 8.25 -0.67 -3.77
C ILE A 89 8.97 -0.02 -2.59
N GLN A 90 8.32 0.03 -1.42
CA GLN A 90 8.99 0.47 -0.21
C GLN A 90 9.92 -0.60 0.35
N ASN A 91 11.02 -0.14 0.96
CA ASN A 91 11.82 -0.96 1.83
C ASN A 91 10.96 -1.41 3.03
N PRO A 92 10.90 -2.72 3.37
CA PRO A 92 10.14 -3.21 4.52
C PRO A 92 10.54 -2.56 5.85
N ARG A 93 11.78 -2.09 5.97
CA ARG A 93 12.29 -1.35 7.15
C ARG A 93 11.91 0.14 7.14
N GLY A 94 11.20 0.59 6.11
CA GLY A 94 10.86 1.99 5.89
C GLY A 94 12.03 2.85 5.41
N GLY A 95 11.77 4.14 5.20
CA GLY A 95 12.78 5.18 4.94
C GLY A 95 13.27 5.31 3.50
N THR A 96 13.14 4.27 2.68
CA THR A 96 13.47 4.33 1.25
C THR A 96 12.45 3.58 0.40
N CYS A 97 12.38 3.91 -0.89
CA CYS A 97 11.62 3.16 -1.88
C CYS A 97 12.42 2.98 -3.17
N LEU A 98 12.18 1.87 -3.86
CA LEU A 98 12.59 1.64 -5.23
C LEU A 98 11.47 2.10 -6.16
N ALA A 99 11.72 3.13 -6.95
CA ALA A 99 10.85 3.54 -8.05
C ALA A 99 11.41 2.95 -9.36
N VAL A 100 10.61 2.16 -10.07
CA VAL A 100 11.02 1.51 -11.30
C VAL A 100 10.38 2.24 -12.48
N PRO A 101 11.17 2.91 -13.33
CA PRO A 101 10.64 3.55 -14.51
C PRO A 101 10.34 2.50 -15.60
N HIS A 102 9.44 2.84 -16.51
CA HIS A 102 8.89 1.96 -17.53
C HIS A 102 9.94 1.59 -18.58
N ASP A 103 10.86 2.51 -18.85
CA ASP A 103 11.97 2.42 -19.79
C ASP A 103 13.26 1.86 -19.15
N ALA A 104 13.21 1.42 -17.89
CA ALA A 104 14.35 0.77 -17.24
C ALA A 104 14.77 -0.49 -18.01
N GLN A 105 15.85 -0.37 -18.79
CA GLN A 105 16.50 -1.52 -19.39
C GLN A 105 17.45 -2.17 -18.38
N PRO A 106 17.50 -3.51 -18.30
CA PRO A 106 18.53 -4.18 -17.52
C PRO A 106 19.89 -3.76 -18.06
N GLN A 107 20.72 -3.17 -17.20
CA GLN A 107 22.13 -2.98 -17.55
C GLN A 107 22.81 -4.35 -17.46
N VAL A 108 23.26 -4.84 -18.62
CA VAL A 108 24.03 -6.08 -18.77
C VAL A 108 25.51 -5.77 -18.55
#